data_AF-A0A5E4D6C0-F1
#
_entry.id   AF-A0A5E4D6C0-F1
#
_cell.length_a   1.000
_cell.length_b   1.000
_cell.length_c   1.000
_cell.angle_alpha   90.00
_cell.angle_beta   90.00
_cell.angle_gamma   90.00
#
_symmetry.space_group_name_H-M   'P 1'
#
loop_
_entity.id
_entity.type
_entity.pdbx_description
1 polymer ?
#
loop_
_entity_poly.entity_id
_entity_poly.type
_entity_poly.pdbx_seq_one_letter_code
_entity_poly.pdbx_strand_id
1 'polypeptide(L)'
;MSLSFCGNNISSYNIYDGVLQNPCFVDALNLVPHVFLLFITFPILFIGWGSQSSKVQIHHNTWLHFPGHNLRWILTFALLFVHVCEIAEGIVSDSRRESRHLHLFMPAVMGFVATTTSIVYYHNIETSNFPKLLLALFLYWVMAFITKTIKLVKYWQSGWGVSDLRFCITGMMVILNGLLMAVEINVIRVRRYVFFMNPQKVKPPEDLQDLGVRFLQPFVNLLSKATYWWMNTLIISAHKKPIDLKTIGKLPIAMRAVTNYVCLKDAYEEQKKKVADHPNRTPSIWLAMYRAFGRPILLSSTFRYLADLLGFAGPLCISGIVQRVNETQNMTNNTTGISETLSSKEFLENAYVLAVLLFLALILQRTFLQASYYVTIETGINLRGALLAMIYNKILRLSTSNLSMGEMTLGQINNLVAIETNQLMWFLFLCPNLWAMPVQIIMGVILLYNLLGSSALVGAAVIVLLAPIQYFIATKLAEAQKSTLDYSTERLKKTNEILKGIKLLKLYAWEHIFCKSVKETRMKELSSLKTFALYTSLSIFMNAAIPIAAVLATFVTHAYTSGNKLKPAEAFASLSLFHILVTPLFLLSTVVRFAVKAII
;
A
#
# COMPACT_ATOMS: atom_id res chain seq x y z
N MET A 1 -6.59 17.68 43.25
CA MET A 1 -5.33 16.92 43.46
C MET A 1 -4.26 17.54 42.56
N SER A 2 -3.08 17.82 43.09
CA SER A 2 -1.93 18.28 42.30
C SER A 2 -1.52 17.22 41.27
N LEU A 3 -1.13 17.65 40.07
CA LEU A 3 -0.52 16.78 39.05
C LEU A 3 0.90 16.42 39.50
N SER A 4 1.11 15.19 39.97
CA SER A 4 2.41 14.68 40.41
C SER A 4 3.01 13.73 39.37
N PHE A 5 4.34 13.77 39.23
CA PHE A 5 5.05 12.94 38.25
C PHE A 5 5.13 11.47 38.70
N CYS A 6 5.51 11.24 39.95
CA CYS A 6 5.67 9.92 40.55
C CYS A 6 4.44 9.42 41.35
N GLY A 7 3.37 10.21 41.44
CA GLY A 7 2.24 9.98 42.35
C GLY A 7 2.32 10.86 43.60
N ASN A 8 1.26 10.84 44.41
CA ASN A 8 1.12 11.73 45.59
C ASN A 8 1.68 11.14 46.89
N ASN A 9 2.09 9.86 46.90
CA ASN A 9 2.65 9.22 48.10
C ASN A 9 4.12 9.61 48.31
N ILE A 10 4.51 9.92 49.55
CA ILE A 10 5.88 10.35 49.92
C ILE A 10 6.92 9.25 49.60
N SER A 11 6.52 7.98 49.64
CA SER A 11 7.37 6.84 49.26
C SER A 11 7.74 6.81 47.77
N SER A 12 6.99 7.49 46.90
CA SER A 12 7.24 7.47 45.44
C SER A 12 8.48 8.24 45.02
N TYR A 13 8.92 9.22 45.83
CA TYR A 13 10.14 10.01 45.59
C TYR A 13 11.34 9.53 46.41
N ASN A 14 11.23 8.38 47.07
CA ASN A 14 12.27 7.92 47.98
C ASN A 14 13.50 7.40 47.21
N ILE A 15 14.71 7.76 47.65
CA ILE A 15 15.99 7.51 46.94
C ILE A 15 16.97 6.67 47.79
N TYR A 16 16.59 6.24 49.01
CA TYR A 16 17.52 5.59 49.94
C TYR A 16 18.23 4.34 49.39
N ASP A 17 17.59 3.54 48.55
CA ASP A 17 18.19 2.32 47.96
C ASP A 17 19.02 2.60 46.68
N GLY A 18 19.13 3.87 46.28
CA GLY A 18 19.91 4.34 45.15
C GLY A 18 19.05 4.97 44.05
N VAL A 19 19.61 6.00 43.41
CA VAL A 19 18.90 6.87 42.44
C VAL A 19 18.30 6.08 41.26
N LEU A 20 19.02 5.07 40.75
CA LEU A 20 18.58 4.23 39.63
C LEU A 20 17.69 3.04 40.06
N GLN A 21 17.47 2.84 41.35
CA GLN A 21 16.52 1.84 41.84
C GLN A 21 15.09 2.37 41.90
N ASN A 22 14.91 3.70 41.98
CA ASN A 22 13.59 4.31 41.91
C ASN A 22 13.05 4.26 40.46
N PRO A 23 11.94 3.55 40.19
CA PRO A 23 11.41 3.39 38.83
C PRO A 23 10.94 4.71 38.22
N CYS A 24 10.42 5.63 39.03
CA CYS A 24 10.00 6.94 38.56
C CYS A 24 11.20 7.80 38.13
N PHE A 25 12.34 7.69 38.82
CA PHE A 25 13.56 8.38 38.41
C PHE A 25 14.09 7.87 37.06
N VAL A 26 14.03 6.55 36.83
CA VAL A 26 14.42 5.96 35.55
C VAL A 26 13.52 6.46 34.41
N ASP A 27 12.23 6.66 34.67
CA ASP A 27 11.30 7.26 33.71
C ASP A 27 11.53 8.76 33.49
N ALA A 28 11.93 9.51 34.53
CA ALA A 28 12.39 10.89 34.39
C ALA A 28 13.67 10.98 33.54
N LEU A 29 14.62 10.05 33.73
CA LEU A 29 15.86 9.99 32.96
C LEU A 29 15.59 9.78 31.45
N ASN A 30 14.56 9.00 31.10
CA ASN A 30 14.15 8.81 29.71
C ASN A 30 13.60 10.08 29.04
N LEU A 31 13.15 11.07 29.80
CA LEU A 31 12.68 12.35 29.26
C LEU A 31 13.85 13.21 28.75
N VAL A 32 15.03 13.07 29.34
CA VAL A 32 16.20 13.93 29.09
C VAL A 32 16.65 13.93 27.62
N PRO A 33 16.87 12.77 26.95
CA PRO A 33 17.29 12.77 25.54
C PRO A 33 16.24 13.39 24.61
N HIS A 34 14.95 13.16 24.89
CA HIS A 34 13.84 13.68 24.07
C HIS A 34 13.76 15.20 24.16
N VAL A 35 13.83 15.75 25.36
CA VAL A 35 13.83 17.21 25.58
C VAL A 35 15.09 17.85 24.98
N PHE A 36 16.25 17.22 25.13
CA PHE A 36 17.50 17.68 24.52
C PHE A 36 17.38 17.82 23.00
N LEU A 37 16.83 16.80 22.31
CA LEU A 37 16.64 16.86 20.86
C LEU A 37 15.69 18.00 20.45
N LEU A 38 14.61 18.20 21.18
CA LEU A 38 13.65 19.27 20.88
C LEU A 38 14.33 20.64 20.97
N PHE A 39 15.03 20.92 22.07
CA PHE A 39 15.70 22.21 22.25
C PHE A 39 16.78 22.48 21.21
N ILE A 40 17.56 21.48 20.78
CA ILE A 40 18.60 21.68 19.76
C ILE A 40 18.04 21.79 18.34
N THR A 41 16.96 21.06 18.02
CA THR A 41 16.42 21.01 16.66
C THR A 41 15.44 22.13 16.34
N PHE A 42 14.66 22.63 17.31
CA PHE A 42 13.67 23.68 17.07
C PHE A 42 14.26 24.95 16.43
N PRO A 43 15.35 25.56 16.95
CA PRO A 43 15.93 26.75 16.33
C PRO A 43 16.34 26.51 14.87
N ILE A 44 16.92 25.35 14.58
CA ILE A 44 17.37 24.98 13.24
C ILE A 44 16.17 24.84 12.29
N LEU A 45 15.10 24.17 12.74
CA LEU A 45 13.88 23.99 11.96
C LEU A 45 13.21 25.33 11.64
N PHE A 46 13.11 26.24 12.62
CA PHE A 46 12.53 27.56 12.41
C PHE A 46 13.37 28.43 11.45
N ILE A 47 14.70 28.39 11.55
CA ILE A 47 15.59 29.08 10.61
C ILE A 47 15.40 28.54 9.19
N GLY A 48 15.35 27.22 9.03
CA GLY A 48 15.10 26.57 7.75
C GLY A 48 13.76 26.97 7.14
N TRP A 49 12.70 26.96 7.95
CA TRP A 49 11.35 27.34 7.53
C TRP A 49 11.26 28.83 7.13
N GLY A 50 11.84 29.72 7.93
CA GLY A 50 11.90 31.16 7.62
C GLY A 50 12.64 31.44 6.30
N SER A 51 13.74 30.73 6.05
CA SER A 51 14.48 30.84 4.79
C SER A 51 13.64 30.38 3.59
N GLN A 52 12.91 29.27 3.71
CA GLN A 52 12.04 28.75 2.64
C GLN A 52 10.86 29.67 2.34
N SER A 53 10.27 30.28 3.38
CA SER A 53 9.21 31.28 3.22
C SER A 53 9.68 32.51 2.43
N SER A 54 10.94 32.94 2.65
CA SER A 54 11.52 34.09 1.92
C SER A 54 11.91 33.77 0.46
N LYS A 55 12.31 32.52 0.16
CA LYS A 55 12.76 32.07 -1.17
C LYS A 55 11.84 30.94 -1.65
N VAL A 56 10.72 31.32 -2.26
CA VAL A 56 9.59 30.43 -2.60
C VAL A 56 9.90 29.36 -3.68
N GLN A 57 11.10 29.35 -4.28
CA GLN A 57 11.49 28.31 -5.24
C GLN A 57 12.50 27.35 -4.61
N ILE A 58 11.99 26.30 -3.95
CA ILE A 58 12.80 25.13 -3.60
C ILE A 58 13.17 24.43 -4.91
N HIS A 59 14.43 24.55 -5.32
CA HIS A 59 14.94 23.77 -6.44
C HIS A 59 15.09 22.31 -6.02
N HIS A 60 14.24 21.44 -6.57
CA HIS A 60 14.32 19.97 -6.43
C HIS A 60 15.68 19.40 -6.88
N ASN A 61 16.46 20.22 -7.58
CA ASN A 61 17.80 19.93 -8.11
C ASN A 61 18.84 19.57 -7.03
N THR A 62 18.58 19.86 -5.75
CA THR A 62 19.51 19.56 -4.66
C THR A 62 19.20 18.27 -3.90
N TRP A 63 18.09 17.59 -4.20
CA TRP A 63 17.65 16.44 -3.41
C TRP A 63 18.58 15.24 -3.59
N LEU A 64 19.03 14.70 -2.46
CA LEU A 64 19.93 13.56 -2.44
C LEU A 64 19.67 12.72 -1.19
N HIS A 65 19.19 11.50 -1.38
CA HIS A 65 18.98 10.61 -0.25
C HIS A 65 20.29 10.16 0.38
N PHE A 66 20.32 10.08 1.71
CA PHE A 66 21.44 9.46 2.42
C PHE A 66 21.36 7.92 2.34
N PRO A 67 22.50 7.21 2.39
CA PRO A 67 22.50 5.75 2.38
C PRO A 67 21.70 5.21 3.58
N GLY A 68 20.83 4.22 3.34
CA GLY A 68 19.93 3.70 4.37
C GLY A 68 18.61 4.47 4.57
N HIS A 69 18.31 5.46 3.71
CA HIS A 69 17.07 6.27 3.79
C HIS A 69 15.78 5.44 3.98
N ASN A 70 15.53 4.44 3.13
CA ASN A 70 14.28 3.67 3.21
C ASN A 70 14.17 2.90 4.54
N LEU A 71 15.26 2.26 4.98
CA LEU A 71 15.30 1.51 6.24
C LEU A 71 15.05 2.45 7.42
N ARG A 72 15.65 3.64 7.42
CA ARG A 72 15.41 4.67 8.44
C ARG A 72 13.93 5.01 8.56
N TRP A 73 13.26 5.34 7.47
CA TRP A 73 11.83 5.69 7.51
C TRP A 73 10.97 4.54 8.05
N ILE A 74 11.23 3.31 7.62
CA ILE A 74 10.52 2.11 8.12
C ILE A 74 10.73 1.96 9.63
N LEU A 75 11.97 2.06 10.10
CA LEU A 75 12.29 1.97 11.54
C LEU A 75 11.65 3.10 12.34
N THR A 76 11.59 4.32 11.81
CA THR A 76 10.90 5.43 12.48
C THR A 76 9.39 5.23 12.54
N PHE A 77 8.75 4.69 11.50
CA PHE A 77 7.32 4.36 11.56
C PHE A 77 7.03 3.24 12.55
N ALA A 78 7.91 2.22 12.61
CA ALA A 78 7.82 1.16 13.62
C ALA A 78 7.99 1.73 15.04
N LEU A 79 8.96 2.63 15.25
CA LEU A 79 9.17 3.28 16.55
C LEU A 79 7.98 4.16 16.96
N LEU A 80 7.40 4.93 16.03
CA LEU A 80 6.18 5.70 16.29
C LEU A 80 5.00 4.80 16.68
N PHE A 81 4.84 3.65 16.02
CA PHE A 81 3.83 2.67 16.38
C PHE A 81 4.05 2.12 17.80
N VAL A 82 5.28 1.73 18.14
CA VAL A 82 5.61 1.23 19.48
C VAL A 82 5.44 2.32 20.56
N HIS A 83 5.72 3.59 20.25
CA HIS A 83 5.40 4.71 21.15
C HIS A 83 3.90 4.86 21.38
N VAL A 84 3.06 4.72 20.35
CA VAL A 84 1.60 4.73 20.52
C VAL A 84 1.16 3.56 21.42
N CYS A 85 1.78 2.39 21.30
CA CYS A 85 1.53 1.26 22.21
C CYS A 85 1.96 1.58 23.66
N GLU A 86 3.13 2.18 23.90
CA GLU A 86 3.60 2.60 25.24
C GLU A 86 2.67 3.68 25.84
N ILE A 87 2.18 4.62 25.03
CA ILE A 87 1.21 5.64 25.47
C ILE A 87 -0.11 4.97 25.86
N ALA A 88 -0.62 4.08 25.03
CA ALA A 88 -1.85 3.34 25.29
C ALA A 88 -1.72 2.50 26.58
N GLU A 89 -0.60 1.80 26.76
CA GLU A 89 -0.30 1.03 27.95
C GLU A 89 -0.24 1.94 29.19
N GLY A 90 0.52 3.03 29.12
CA GLY A 90 0.67 3.99 30.22
C GLY A 90 -0.65 4.65 30.66
N ILE A 91 -1.54 4.98 29.72
CA ILE A 91 -2.87 5.55 30.03
C ILE A 91 -3.77 4.51 30.71
N VAL A 92 -3.78 3.28 30.21
CA VAL A 92 -4.57 2.19 30.81
C VAL A 92 -4.07 1.87 32.22
N SER A 93 -2.75 1.83 32.42
CA SER A 93 -2.15 1.61 33.74
C SER A 93 -2.40 2.76 34.72
N ASP A 94 -2.37 4.02 34.27
CA ASP A 94 -2.73 5.19 35.10
C ASP A 94 -4.19 5.13 35.55
N SER A 95 -5.10 4.76 34.65
CA SER A 95 -6.55 4.72 34.94
C SER A 95 -6.95 3.69 36.00
N ARG A 96 -6.11 2.69 36.29
CA ARG A 96 -6.35 1.69 37.35
C ARG A 96 -5.91 2.16 38.74
N ARG A 97 -5.18 3.28 38.84
CA ARG A 97 -4.63 3.80 40.11
C ARG A 97 -5.49 4.95 40.65
N GLU A 98 -5.55 5.09 41.97
CA GLU A 98 -6.33 6.16 42.63
C GLU A 98 -5.70 7.55 42.46
N SER A 99 -4.39 7.64 42.28
CA SER A 99 -3.67 8.90 42.02
C SER A 99 -3.06 8.93 40.61
N ARG A 100 -2.89 10.14 40.08
CA ARG A 100 -2.29 10.37 38.75
C ARG A 100 -0.78 10.13 38.79
N HIS A 101 -0.28 9.26 37.90
CA HIS A 101 1.11 8.89 37.76
C HIS A 101 1.59 9.25 36.35
N LEU A 102 1.98 10.52 36.14
CA LEU A 102 2.35 11.02 34.81
C LEU A 102 3.59 10.33 34.22
N HIS A 103 4.51 9.83 35.04
CA HIS A 103 5.71 9.13 34.58
C HIS A 103 5.41 7.91 33.69
N LEU A 104 4.21 7.33 33.77
CA LEU A 104 3.83 6.16 32.98
C LEU A 104 3.65 6.44 31.49
N PHE A 105 3.21 7.64 31.11
CA PHE A 105 2.92 7.97 29.71
C PHE A 105 3.65 9.23 29.22
N MET A 106 4.05 10.14 30.10
CA MET A 106 4.72 11.39 29.71
C MET A 106 6.04 11.17 28.94
N PRO A 107 6.94 10.24 29.35
CA PRO A 107 8.14 9.93 28.58
C PRO A 107 7.81 9.36 27.19
N ALA A 108 6.74 8.57 27.08
CA ALA A 108 6.31 7.99 25.81
C ALA A 108 5.74 9.05 24.85
N VAL A 109 4.94 10.00 25.36
CA VAL A 109 4.43 11.15 24.61
C VAL A 109 5.59 12.04 24.12
N MET A 110 6.52 12.37 25.02
CA MET A 110 7.71 13.14 24.64
C MET A 110 8.59 12.39 23.64
N GLY A 111 8.71 11.06 23.78
CA GLY A 111 9.40 10.20 22.82
C GLY A 111 8.75 10.18 21.43
N PHE A 112 7.41 10.18 21.35
CA PHE A 112 6.67 10.32 20.11
C PHE A 112 6.93 11.68 19.44
N VAL A 113 6.88 12.78 20.20
CA VAL A 113 7.18 14.13 19.70
C VAL A 113 8.64 14.25 19.27
N ALA A 114 9.58 13.71 20.04
CA ALA A 114 10.99 13.68 19.69
C ALA A 114 11.25 12.84 18.41
N THR A 115 10.58 11.70 18.25
CA THR A 115 10.74 10.85 17.05
C THR A 115 10.17 11.54 15.81
N THR A 116 9.01 12.19 15.91
CA THR A 116 8.43 12.98 14.78
C THR A 116 9.29 14.19 14.42
N THR A 117 9.79 14.94 15.40
CA THR A 117 10.71 16.05 15.13
C THR A 117 12.05 15.57 14.56
N SER A 118 12.54 14.40 15.00
CA SER A 118 13.78 13.79 14.46
C SER A 118 13.70 13.48 12.96
N ILE A 119 12.53 13.00 12.48
CA ILE A 119 12.36 12.66 11.06
C ILE A 119 12.13 13.92 10.21
N VAL A 120 11.44 14.92 10.74
CA VAL A 120 11.29 16.25 10.10
C VAL A 120 12.65 16.94 9.98
N TYR A 121 13.44 16.92 11.05
CA TYR A 121 14.80 17.44 11.08
C TYR A 121 15.69 16.76 10.04
N TYR A 122 15.65 15.43 9.97
CA TYR A 122 16.37 14.69 8.95
C TYR A 122 15.95 15.05 7.52
N HIS A 123 14.64 15.17 7.27
CA HIS A 123 14.14 15.54 5.94
C HIS A 123 14.66 16.92 5.49
N ASN A 124 14.70 17.90 6.40
CA ASN A 124 15.25 19.22 6.11
C ASN A 124 16.78 19.19 5.87
N ILE A 125 17.52 18.32 6.57
CA ILE A 125 18.96 18.15 6.30
C ILE A 125 19.20 17.43 4.97
N GLU A 126 18.38 16.44 4.63
CA GLU A 126 18.50 15.69 3.39
C GLU A 126 18.21 16.55 2.16
N THR A 127 17.23 17.46 2.25
CA THR A 127 16.91 18.41 1.19
C THR A 127 17.98 19.51 1.02
N SER A 128 18.64 19.90 2.12
CA SER A 128 19.71 20.92 2.11
C SER A 128 21.12 20.34 1.88
N ASN A 129 21.29 19.02 2.01
CA ASN A 129 22.56 18.28 1.84
C ASN A 129 23.70 18.76 2.76
N PHE A 130 23.41 19.01 4.04
CA PHE A 130 24.39 19.38 5.07
C PHE A 130 24.58 18.27 6.13
N PRO A 131 25.36 17.20 5.83
CA PRO A 131 25.43 16.02 6.69
C PRO A 131 26.05 16.28 8.07
N LYS A 132 26.91 17.30 8.24
CA LYS A 132 27.53 17.62 9.54
C LYS A 132 26.50 17.90 10.65
N LEU A 133 25.33 18.42 10.28
CA LEU A 133 24.24 18.73 11.22
C LEU A 133 23.54 17.46 11.77
N LEU A 134 23.73 16.30 11.13
CA LEU A 134 23.21 15.01 11.60
C LEU A 134 23.93 14.50 12.86
N LEU A 135 25.08 15.08 13.23
CA LEU A 135 25.80 14.67 14.44
C LEU A 135 24.95 14.87 15.71
N ALA A 136 24.15 15.93 15.78
CA ALA A 136 23.20 16.16 16.88
C ALA A 136 22.18 15.02 17.00
N LEU A 137 21.72 14.50 15.86
CA LEU A 137 20.78 13.40 15.82
C LEU A 137 21.44 12.06 16.19
N PHE A 138 22.69 11.83 15.77
CA PHE A 138 23.46 10.66 16.22
C PHE A 138 23.62 10.64 17.74
N LEU A 139 24.02 11.78 18.35
CA LEU A 139 24.12 11.91 19.80
C LEU A 139 22.79 11.63 20.51
N TYR A 140 21.68 12.09 19.94
CA TYR A 140 20.34 11.79 20.46
C TYR A 140 20.06 10.28 20.48
N TRP A 141 20.30 9.55 19.37
CA TRP A 141 20.04 8.11 19.32
C TRP A 141 20.93 7.33 20.29
N VAL A 142 22.19 7.75 20.49
CA VAL A 142 23.08 7.16 21.50
C VAL A 142 22.52 7.37 22.90
N MET A 143 22.13 8.60 23.25
CA MET A 143 21.55 8.90 24.56
C MET A 143 20.24 8.15 24.80
N ALA A 144 19.33 8.15 23.82
CA ALA A 144 18.05 7.43 23.91
C ALA A 144 18.24 5.91 24.02
N PHE A 145 19.23 5.35 23.33
CA PHE A 145 19.59 3.93 23.46
C PHE A 145 20.09 3.61 24.86
N ILE A 146 20.99 4.43 25.42
CA ILE A 146 21.56 4.24 26.76
C ILE A 146 20.46 4.34 27.84
N THR A 147 19.62 5.37 27.83
CA THR A 147 18.58 5.55 28.87
C THR A 147 17.55 4.42 28.84
N LYS A 148 17.10 4.00 27.65
CA LYS A 148 16.17 2.87 27.50
C LYS A 148 16.82 1.53 27.87
N THR A 149 18.11 1.35 27.62
CA THR A 149 18.87 0.17 28.06
C THR A 149 18.96 0.10 29.58
N ILE A 150 19.22 1.23 30.25
CA ILE A 150 19.19 1.31 31.72
C ILE A 150 17.81 0.88 32.25
N LYS A 151 16.73 1.39 31.65
CA LYS A 151 15.34 0.98 32.00
C LYS A 151 15.11 -0.52 31.82
N LEU A 152 15.55 -1.10 30.71
CA LEU A 152 15.40 -2.53 30.43
C LEU A 152 16.16 -3.41 31.43
N VAL A 153 17.42 -3.07 31.73
CA VAL A 153 18.25 -3.79 32.71
C VAL A 153 17.63 -3.70 34.11
N LYS A 154 17.03 -2.56 34.46
CA LYS A 154 16.36 -2.40 35.76
C LYS A 154 15.10 -3.24 35.88
N TYR A 155 14.27 -3.30 34.85
CA TYR A 155 13.14 -4.24 34.84
C TYR A 155 13.58 -5.70 35.00
N TRP A 156 14.68 -6.09 34.35
CA TRP A 156 15.25 -7.42 34.54
C TRP A 156 15.71 -7.68 35.98
N GLN A 157 16.40 -6.71 36.60
CA GLN A 157 16.85 -6.82 38.01
C GLN A 157 15.69 -6.88 39.00
N SER A 158 14.58 -6.19 38.72
CA SER A 158 13.35 -6.22 39.53
C SER A 158 12.50 -7.49 39.32
N GLY A 159 12.97 -8.45 38.52
CA GLY A 159 12.30 -9.72 38.27
C GLY A 159 11.15 -9.66 37.25
N TRP A 160 11.03 -8.58 36.48
CA TRP A 160 10.00 -8.46 35.45
C TRP A 160 10.36 -9.33 34.25
N GLY A 161 9.39 -10.10 33.77
CA GLY A 161 9.58 -11.13 32.75
C GLY A 161 9.01 -10.76 31.39
N VAL A 162 9.11 -11.71 30.44
CA VAL A 162 8.47 -11.62 29.12
C VAL A 162 6.93 -11.65 29.21
N SER A 163 6.39 -12.05 30.36
CA SER A 163 4.96 -11.98 30.66
C SER A 163 4.41 -10.55 30.72
N ASP A 164 5.25 -9.58 31.11
CA ASP A 164 4.83 -8.19 31.28
C ASP A 164 4.93 -7.42 29.95
N LEU A 165 3.83 -6.80 29.55
CA LEU A 165 3.75 -6.08 28.27
C LEU A 165 4.79 -4.94 28.20
N ARG A 166 4.98 -4.24 29.32
CA ARG A 166 5.92 -3.12 29.43
C ARG A 166 7.36 -3.50 29.17
N PHE A 167 7.76 -4.67 29.64
CA PHE A 167 9.09 -5.22 29.42
C PHE A 167 9.30 -5.50 27.92
N CYS A 168 8.31 -6.13 27.27
CA CYS A 168 8.33 -6.40 25.84
C CYS A 168 8.39 -5.12 24.99
N ILE A 169 7.54 -4.12 25.29
CA ILE A 169 7.53 -2.83 24.59
C ILE A 169 8.88 -2.12 24.76
N THR A 170 9.42 -2.09 25.97
CA THR A 170 10.73 -1.46 26.26
C THR A 170 11.86 -2.19 25.52
N GLY A 171 11.85 -3.52 25.49
CA GLY A 171 12.80 -4.33 24.72
C GLY A 171 12.75 -4.03 23.22
N MET A 172 11.54 -3.95 22.65
CA MET A 172 11.35 -3.56 21.24
C MET A 172 11.87 -2.15 20.96
N MET A 173 11.66 -1.19 21.86
CA MET A 173 12.21 0.16 21.72
C MET A 173 13.74 0.18 21.76
N VAL A 174 14.37 -0.59 22.65
CA VAL A 174 15.84 -0.70 22.72
C VAL A 174 16.39 -1.23 21.40
N ILE A 175 15.77 -2.27 20.82
CA ILE A 175 16.15 -2.82 19.52
C ILE A 175 15.98 -1.77 18.42
N LEU A 176 14.83 -1.09 18.35
CA LEU A 176 14.57 -0.08 17.31
C LEU A 176 15.52 1.13 17.40
N ASN A 177 15.78 1.64 18.61
CA ASN A 177 16.74 2.71 18.85
C ASN A 177 18.17 2.28 18.49
N GLY A 178 18.55 1.04 18.81
CA GLY A 178 19.84 0.46 18.43
C GLY A 178 20.00 0.31 16.91
N LEU A 179 18.95 -0.12 16.20
CA LEU A 179 18.95 -0.21 14.73
C LEU A 179 19.02 1.18 14.08
N LEU A 180 18.30 2.19 14.60
CA LEU A 180 18.38 3.57 14.12
C LEU A 180 19.78 4.15 14.36
N MET A 181 20.37 3.91 15.52
CA MET A 181 21.77 4.24 15.80
C MET A 181 22.72 3.57 14.81
N ALA A 182 22.53 2.29 14.49
CA ALA A 182 23.34 1.57 13.49
C ALA A 182 23.20 2.18 12.07
N VAL A 183 22.00 2.65 11.70
CA VAL A 183 21.79 3.36 10.43
C VAL A 183 22.55 4.69 10.41
N GLU A 184 22.56 5.46 11.49
CA GLU A 184 23.37 6.69 11.57
C GLU A 184 24.87 6.40 11.45
N ILE A 185 25.36 5.35 12.11
CA ILE A 185 26.75 4.91 11.98
C ILE A 185 27.08 4.57 10.53
N ASN A 186 26.16 3.91 9.81
CA ASN A 186 26.32 3.61 8.39
C ASN A 186 26.40 4.90 7.55
N VAL A 187 25.57 5.91 7.83
CA VAL A 187 25.63 7.21 7.15
C VAL A 187 26.98 7.90 7.40
N ILE A 188 27.47 7.90 8.65
CA ILE A 188 28.78 8.45 9.02
C ILE A 188 29.90 7.72 8.28
N ARG A 189 29.85 6.39 8.22
CA ARG A 189 30.84 5.54 7.54
C ARG A 189 30.89 5.78 6.04
N VAL A 190 29.73 5.84 5.37
CA VAL A 190 29.64 5.97 3.91
C VAL A 190 29.94 7.40 3.45
N ARG A 191 29.42 8.42 4.15
CA ARG A 191 29.65 9.83 3.76
C ARG A 191 30.95 10.42 4.29
N ARG A 192 31.56 9.78 5.29
CA ARG A 192 32.87 10.14 5.85
C ARG A 192 32.98 11.62 6.28
N TYR A 193 31.94 12.16 6.89
CA TYR A 193 31.85 13.61 7.16
C TYR A 193 32.29 14.05 8.57
N VAL A 194 32.49 13.12 9.52
CA VAL A 194 32.83 13.44 10.93
C VAL A 194 34.32 13.22 11.24
N PHE A 195 34.87 12.04 10.93
CA PHE A 195 36.21 11.62 11.37
C PHE A 195 37.23 11.41 10.25
N PHE A 196 36.88 11.73 9.00
CA PHE A 196 37.75 11.51 7.86
C PHE A 196 38.16 12.84 7.23
N MET A 197 39.45 12.92 6.84
CA MET A 197 40.05 14.12 6.22
C MET A 197 39.38 14.52 4.89
N ASN A 198 38.85 13.54 4.13
CA ASN A 198 38.24 13.75 2.81
C ASN A 198 36.76 13.31 2.80
N PRO A 199 35.80 14.25 2.86
CA PRO A 199 34.38 13.93 2.80
C PRO A 199 33.96 13.52 1.38
N GLN A 200 33.19 12.43 1.26
CA GLN A 200 32.71 11.95 -0.04
C GLN A 200 31.49 12.77 -0.49
N LYS A 201 31.70 13.71 -1.42
CA LYS A 201 30.64 14.51 -2.05
C LYS A 201 30.00 13.72 -3.19
N VAL A 202 28.75 13.28 -3.01
CA VAL A 202 27.94 12.64 -4.06
C VAL A 202 27.03 13.70 -4.68
N LYS A 203 26.97 13.76 -6.01
CA LYS A 203 26.08 14.67 -6.75
C LYS A 203 24.64 14.13 -6.76
N PRO A 204 23.61 15.00 -6.78
CA PRO A 204 22.23 14.59 -7.05
C PRO A 204 22.11 13.83 -8.38
N PRO A 205 21.17 12.87 -8.49
CA PRO A 205 20.85 12.19 -9.75
C PRO A 205 20.67 13.15 -10.93
N GLU A 206 21.14 12.77 -12.12
CA GLU A 206 21.03 13.58 -13.35
C GLU A 206 19.58 13.94 -13.68
N ASP A 207 18.64 13.02 -13.40
CA ASP A 207 17.20 13.26 -13.59
C ASP A 207 16.67 14.47 -12.81
N LEU A 208 17.17 14.72 -11.61
CA LEU A 208 16.77 15.86 -10.78
C LEU A 208 17.42 17.17 -11.24
N GLN A 209 18.51 17.09 -12.02
CA GLN A 209 19.18 18.27 -12.58
C GLN A 209 18.48 18.74 -13.87
N ASP A 210 17.75 17.87 -14.57
CA ASP A 210 16.90 18.24 -15.70
C ASP A 210 15.59 18.88 -15.21
N LEU A 211 15.51 20.22 -15.31
CA LEU A 211 14.32 21.01 -14.99
C LEU A 211 13.06 20.59 -15.76
N GLY A 212 13.21 19.79 -16.83
CA GLY A 212 12.10 19.21 -17.56
C GLY A 212 11.40 18.07 -16.83
N VAL A 213 12.02 17.42 -15.83
CA VAL A 213 11.44 16.28 -15.11
C VAL A 213 10.52 16.76 -13.98
N ARG A 214 9.21 16.57 -14.16
CA ARG A 214 8.19 16.93 -13.16
C ARG A 214 7.59 15.72 -12.43
N PHE A 215 7.79 14.52 -12.98
CA PHE A 215 7.41 13.28 -12.33
C PHE A 215 8.50 12.86 -11.33
N LEU A 216 8.34 13.26 -10.07
CA LEU A 216 9.37 13.17 -9.03
C LEU A 216 9.26 11.91 -8.15
N GLN A 217 8.20 11.11 -8.30
CA GLN A 217 7.88 9.96 -7.45
C GLN A 217 9.06 9.01 -7.16
N PRO A 218 10.01 8.70 -8.08
CA PRO A 218 11.14 7.83 -7.75
C PRO A 218 12.14 8.43 -6.74
N PHE A 219 12.21 9.76 -6.65
CA PHE A 219 13.24 10.50 -5.91
C PHE A 219 12.73 11.19 -4.64
N VAL A 220 11.45 11.02 -4.30
CA VAL A 220 10.88 11.58 -3.06
C VAL A 220 11.07 10.61 -1.90
N ASN A 221 10.94 11.16 -0.68
CA ASN A 221 11.01 10.38 0.55
C ASN A 221 9.90 9.31 0.62
N LEU A 222 10.08 8.31 1.48
CA LEU A 222 9.16 7.18 1.57
C LEU A 222 7.72 7.61 1.91
N LEU A 223 7.55 8.62 2.77
CA LEU A 223 6.23 9.15 3.12
C LEU A 223 5.53 9.77 1.91
N SER A 224 6.22 10.61 1.14
CA SER A 224 5.66 11.22 -0.08
C SER A 224 5.40 10.18 -1.16
N LYS A 225 6.21 9.11 -1.25
CA LYS A 225 5.93 7.97 -2.13
C LYS A 225 4.62 7.28 -1.76
N ALA A 226 4.37 7.12 -0.46
CA ALA A 226 3.21 6.41 0.08
C ALA A 226 1.91 7.23 0.00
N THR A 227 1.97 8.55 0.26
CA THR A 227 0.79 9.43 0.29
C THR A 227 0.64 10.29 -0.97
N TYR A 228 1.55 10.18 -1.93
CA TYR A 228 1.62 10.98 -3.16
C TYR A 228 1.67 12.50 -2.92
N TRP A 229 2.33 12.94 -1.83
CA TRP A 229 2.35 14.36 -1.43
C TRP A 229 2.89 15.30 -2.52
N TRP A 230 3.88 14.86 -3.31
CA TRP A 230 4.46 15.66 -4.40
C TRP A 230 3.41 16.07 -5.46
N MET A 231 2.36 15.27 -5.62
CA MET A 231 1.28 15.49 -6.58
C MET A 231 0.41 16.70 -6.24
N ASN A 232 0.36 17.12 -4.97
CA ASN A 232 -0.44 18.28 -4.53
C ASN A 232 -0.11 19.54 -5.32
N THR A 233 1.18 19.79 -5.58
CA THR A 233 1.64 20.95 -6.35
C THR A 233 1.09 20.95 -7.78
N LEU A 234 1.07 19.78 -8.42
CA LEU A 234 0.55 19.59 -9.77
C LEU A 234 -0.98 19.71 -9.81
N ILE A 235 -1.70 19.10 -8.86
CA ILE A 235 -3.17 19.17 -8.80
C ILE A 235 -3.64 20.60 -8.58
N ILE A 236 -3.03 21.32 -7.63
CA ILE A 236 -3.38 22.73 -7.36
C ILE A 236 -3.07 23.60 -8.58
N SER A 237 -1.96 23.36 -9.28
CA SER A 237 -1.63 24.07 -10.52
C SER A 237 -2.62 23.75 -11.65
N ALA A 238 -3.08 22.49 -11.76
CA ALA A 238 -4.01 22.04 -12.78
C ALA A 238 -5.41 22.66 -12.63
N HIS A 239 -5.79 23.04 -11.40
CA HIS A 239 -7.02 23.79 -11.17
C HIS A 239 -6.95 25.22 -11.74
N LYS A 240 -5.76 25.84 -11.69
CA LYS A 240 -5.55 27.21 -12.19
C LYS A 240 -5.33 27.29 -13.69
N LYS A 241 -4.69 26.28 -14.27
CA LYS A 241 -4.34 26.24 -15.71
C LYS A 241 -4.55 24.83 -16.25
N PRO A 242 -5.09 24.68 -17.47
CA PRO A 242 -5.18 23.38 -18.11
C PRO A 242 -3.79 22.73 -18.26
N ILE A 243 -3.76 21.40 -18.26
CA ILE A 243 -2.53 20.62 -18.35
C ILE A 243 -2.14 20.47 -19.83
N ASP A 244 -1.07 21.15 -20.26
CA ASP A 244 -0.43 20.93 -21.54
C ASP A 244 0.62 19.80 -21.46
N LEU A 245 0.98 19.19 -22.59
CA LEU A 245 2.08 18.20 -22.64
C LEU A 245 3.41 18.76 -22.07
N LYS A 246 3.65 20.07 -22.23
CA LYS A 246 4.81 20.76 -21.65
C LYS A 246 4.75 20.81 -20.12
N THR A 247 3.56 20.83 -19.51
CA THR A 247 3.41 20.91 -18.05
C THR A 247 3.52 19.56 -17.35
N ILE A 248 3.37 18.44 -18.08
CA ILE A 248 3.62 17.07 -17.58
C ILE A 248 5.12 16.82 -17.43
N GLY A 249 5.94 17.39 -18.32
CA GLY A 249 7.40 17.26 -18.29
C GLY A 249 7.91 15.94 -18.87
N LYS A 250 9.21 15.71 -18.71
CA LYS A 250 9.92 14.48 -19.10
C LYS A 250 9.81 13.42 -18.02
N LEU A 251 9.90 12.16 -18.44
CA LEU A 251 9.97 11.01 -17.55
C LEU A 251 11.42 10.77 -17.05
N PRO A 252 11.57 10.28 -15.80
CA PRO A 252 12.86 9.84 -15.26
C PRO A 252 13.51 8.75 -16.12
N ILE A 253 14.85 8.65 -16.09
CA ILE A 253 15.63 7.66 -16.87
C ILE A 253 15.14 6.23 -16.63
N ALA A 254 14.77 5.89 -15.39
CA ALA A 254 14.26 4.57 -15.03
C ALA A 254 12.96 4.17 -15.76
N MET A 255 12.16 5.16 -16.19
CA MET A 255 10.87 4.95 -16.88
C MET A 255 10.94 5.21 -18.38
N ARG A 256 12.11 5.55 -18.92
CA ARG A 256 12.28 5.77 -20.36
C ARG A 256 12.21 4.45 -21.11
N ALA A 257 11.52 4.46 -22.25
CA ALA A 257 11.35 3.28 -23.10
C ALA A 257 12.70 2.67 -23.52
N VAL A 258 13.72 3.49 -23.78
CA VAL A 258 15.07 3.03 -24.19
C VAL A 258 15.73 2.20 -23.08
N THR A 259 15.70 2.69 -21.83
CA THR A 259 16.27 1.99 -20.67
C THR A 259 15.59 0.63 -20.46
N ASN A 260 14.26 0.62 -20.48
CA ASN A 260 13.47 -0.58 -20.29
C ASN A 260 13.62 -1.57 -21.46
N TYR A 261 13.76 -1.05 -22.69
CA TYR A 261 14.04 -1.85 -23.88
C TYR A 261 15.39 -2.56 -23.78
N VAL A 262 16.47 -1.85 -23.39
CA VAL A 262 17.80 -2.46 -23.22
C VAL A 262 17.74 -3.57 -22.17
N CYS A 263 17.12 -3.31 -21.01
CA CYS A 263 16.96 -4.32 -19.96
C CYS A 263 16.23 -5.58 -20.45
N LEU A 264 15.11 -5.42 -21.17
CA LEU A 264 14.35 -6.54 -21.71
C LEU A 264 15.11 -7.29 -22.81
N LYS A 265 15.81 -6.55 -23.68
CA LYS A 265 16.62 -7.10 -24.77
C LYS A 265 17.77 -7.93 -24.21
N ASP A 266 18.50 -7.43 -23.23
CA ASP A 266 19.62 -8.13 -22.59
C ASP A 266 19.13 -9.42 -21.91
N ALA A 267 17.99 -9.36 -21.21
CA ALA A 267 17.36 -10.54 -20.61
C ALA A 267 16.96 -11.59 -21.65
N TYR A 268 16.45 -11.15 -22.82
CA TYR A 268 16.09 -12.03 -23.93
C TYR A 268 17.31 -12.61 -24.66
N GLU A 269 18.39 -11.83 -24.84
CA GLU A 269 19.63 -12.33 -25.44
C GLU A 269 20.31 -13.36 -24.54
N GLU A 270 20.30 -13.17 -23.24
CA GLU A 270 20.83 -14.15 -22.29
C GLU A 270 20.01 -15.45 -22.30
N GLN A 271 18.69 -15.35 -22.41
CA GLN A 271 17.81 -16.51 -22.64
C GLN A 271 18.18 -17.26 -23.92
N LYS A 272 18.34 -16.51 -25.01
CA LYS A 272 18.71 -17.09 -26.31
C LYS A 272 20.05 -17.81 -26.26
N LYS A 273 21.04 -17.28 -25.54
CA LYS A 273 22.34 -17.96 -25.33
C LYS A 273 22.18 -19.28 -24.57
N LYS A 274 21.40 -19.30 -23.48
CA LYS A 274 21.15 -20.54 -22.69
C LYS A 274 20.41 -21.63 -23.47
N VAL A 275 19.56 -21.21 -24.40
CA VAL A 275 18.78 -22.12 -25.24
C VAL A 275 19.54 -22.54 -26.51
N ALA A 276 20.60 -21.82 -26.90
CA ALA A 276 21.45 -22.19 -28.03
C ALA A 276 22.09 -23.59 -27.85
N ASP A 277 22.36 -23.98 -26.61
CA ASP A 277 22.88 -25.31 -26.27
C ASP A 277 21.83 -26.43 -26.39
N HIS A 278 20.54 -26.09 -26.57
CA HIS A 278 19.42 -27.03 -26.66
C HIS A 278 18.55 -26.75 -27.91
N PRO A 279 18.83 -27.40 -29.07
CA PRO A 279 18.21 -27.07 -30.35
C PRO A 279 16.68 -27.27 -30.42
N ASN A 280 16.10 -28.04 -29.48
CA ASN A 280 14.65 -28.32 -29.44
C ASN A 280 13.84 -27.31 -28.61
N ARG A 281 14.46 -26.29 -27.99
CA ARG A 281 13.74 -25.28 -27.20
C ARG A 281 13.73 -23.92 -27.91
N THR A 282 12.59 -23.25 -27.89
CA THR A 282 12.48 -21.84 -28.30
C THR A 282 12.71 -20.93 -27.09
N PRO A 283 13.39 -19.77 -27.26
CA PRO A 283 13.60 -18.84 -26.16
C PRO A 283 12.25 -18.23 -25.73
N SER A 284 11.90 -18.35 -24.45
CA SER A 284 10.61 -17.90 -23.94
C SER A 284 10.63 -16.42 -23.55
N ILE A 285 9.76 -15.64 -24.18
CA ILE A 285 9.60 -14.20 -23.87
C ILE A 285 9.10 -14.00 -22.44
N TRP A 286 8.24 -14.90 -21.95
CA TRP A 286 7.73 -14.90 -20.58
C TRP A 286 8.83 -14.91 -19.52
N LEU A 287 9.85 -15.74 -19.70
CA LEU A 287 10.93 -15.86 -18.74
C LEU A 287 11.90 -14.66 -18.83
N ALA A 288 12.09 -14.09 -20.03
CA ALA A 288 12.80 -12.82 -20.19
C ALA A 288 12.07 -11.67 -19.46
N MET A 289 10.74 -11.58 -19.62
CA MET A 289 9.91 -10.59 -18.93
C MET A 289 9.95 -10.75 -17.42
N TYR A 290 9.82 -11.98 -16.92
CA TYR A 290 9.92 -12.27 -15.49
C TYR A 290 11.30 -11.91 -14.94
N ARG A 291 12.37 -12.16 -15.69
CA ARG A 291 13.73 -11.81 -15.24
C ARG A 291 13.97 -10.29 -15.22
N ALA A 292 13.45 -9.56 -16.20
CA ALA A 292 13.62 -8.11 -16.29
C ALA A 292 12.73 -7.35 -15.28
N PHE A 293 11.47 -7.77 -15.12
CA PHE A 293 10.45 -7.02 -14.36
C PHE A 293 9.87 -7.78 -13.14
N GLY A 294 10.37 -8.98 -12.83
CA GLY A 294 9.84 -9.80 -11.74
C GLY A 294 10.13 -9.24 -10.35
N ARG A 295 11.26 -8.53 -10.15
CA ARG A 295 11.61 -7.96 -8.83
C ARG A 295 10.57 -6.93 -8.34
N PRO A 296 10.17 -5.91 -9.15
CA PRO A 296 9.06 -5.02 -8.78
C PRO A 296 7.73 -5.72 -8.55
N ILE A 297 7.39 -6.74 -9.36
CA ILE A 297 6.13 -7.48 -9.21
C ILE A 297 6.11 -8.26 -7.88
N LEU A 298 7.22 -8.91 -7.53
CA LEU A 298 7.36 -9.56 -6.22
C LEU A 298 7.23 -8.56 -5.07
N LEU A 299 7.86 -7.39 -5.18
CA LEU A 299 7.70 -6.32 -4.19
C LEU A 299 6.24 -5.89 -4.05
N SER A 300 5.54 -5.64 -5.15
CA SER A 300 4.11 -5.33 -5.13
C SER A 300 3.28 -6.44 -4.46
N SER A 301 3.60 -7.70 -4.75
CA SER A 301 2.93 -8.85 -4.14
C SER A 301 3.07 -8.85 -2.63
N THR A 302 4.27 -8.57 -2.12
CA THR A 302 4.50 -8.50 -0.68
C THR A 302 3.68 -7.41 -0.02
N PHE A 303 3.56 -6.22 -0.64
CA PHE A 303 2.68 -5.16 -0.16
C PHE A 303 1.21 -5.56 -0.21
N ARG A 304 0.79 -6.26 -1.27
CA ARG A 304 -0.57 -6.75 -1.37
C ARG A 304 -0.91 -7.74 -0.26
N TYR A 305 -0.06 -8.74 -0.03
CA TYR A 305 -0.26 -9.73 1.04
C TYR A 305 -0.31 -9.07 2.42
N LEU A 306 0.60 -8.12 2.68
CA LEU A 306 0.61 -7.39 3.94
C LEU A 306 -0.67 -6.56 4.13
N ALA A 307 -1.16 -5.92 3.06
CA ALA A 307 -2.43 -5.22 3.08
C ALA A 307 -3.63 -6.16 3.31
N ASP A 308 -3.64 -7.36 2.71
CA ASP A 308 -4.72 -8.32 2.91
C ASP A 308 -4.74 -8.84 4.36
N LEU A 309 -3.57 -9.11 4.96
CA LEU A 309 -3.43 -9.48 6.38
C LEU A 309 -3.93 -8.37 7.33
N LEU A 310 -3.50 -7.13 7.09
CA LEU A 310 -3.97 -5.96 7.85
C LEU A 310 -5.47 -5.72 7.68
N GLY A 311 -6.05 -6.11 6.53
CA GLY A 311 -7.49 -6.04 6.30
C GLY A 311 -8.31 -6.92 7.22
N PHE A 312 -7.78 -8.07 7.62
CA PHE A 312 -8.45 -8.96 8.58
C PHE A 312 -8.37 -8.46 10.02
N ALA A 313 -7.42 -7.58 10.35
CA ALA A 313 -7.38 -6.93 11.65
C ALA A 313 -8.64 -6.08 11.90
N GLY A 314 -9.27 -5.55 10.84
CA GLY A 314 -10.50 -4.75 10.93
C GLY A 314 -11.65 -5.48 11.65
N PRO A 315 -12.17 -6.57 11.07
CA PRO A 315 -13.23 -7.37 11.69
C PRO A 315 -12.88 -7.93 13.07
N LEU A 316 -11.62 -8.32 13.29
CA LEU A 316 -11.17 -8.83 14.60
C LEU A 316 -11.23 -7.73 15.68
N CYS A 317 -10.79 -6.51 15.35
CA CYS A 317 -10.91 -5.38 16.27
C CYS A 317 -12.37 -5.01 16.53
N ILE A 318 -13.24 -5.06 15.51
CA ILE A 318 -14.68 -4.81 15.68
C ILE A 318 -15.29 -5.83 16.64
N SER A 319 -14.96 -7.11 16.48
CA SER A 319 -15.43 -8.18 17.36
C SER A 319 -15.05 -7.90 18.83
N GLY A 320 -13.77 -7.61 19.08
CA GLY A 320 -13.29 -7.31 20.44
C GLY A 320 -13.90 -6.05 21.05
N ILE A 321 -14.07 -4.97 20.26
CA ILE A 321 -14.70 -3.72 20.72
C ILE A 321 -16.15 -3.98 21.13
N VAL A 322 -16.94 -4.63 20.25
CA VAL A 322 -18.37 -4.87 20.50
C VAL A 322 -18.59 -5.84 21.66
N GLN A 323 -17.76 -6.88 21.78
CA GLN A 323 -17.82 -7.80 22.91
C GLN A 323 -17.63 -7.05 24.23
N ARG A 324 -16.62 -6.16 24.29
CA ARG A 324 -16.30 -5.43 25.52
C ARG A 324 -17.34 -4.39 25.89
N VAL A 325 -17.90 -3.68 24.91
CA VAL A 325 -18.98 -2.70 25.16
C VAL A 325 -20.19 -3.41 25.78
N ASN A 326 -20.54 -4.60 25.30
CA ASN A 326 -21.65 -5.39 25.82
C ASN A 326 -21.35 -5.94 27.24
N GLU A 327 -20.13 -6.41 27.50
CA GLU A 327 -19.72 -6.87 28.84
C GLU A 327 -19.68 -5.73 29.87
N THR A 328 -19.25 -4.53 29.47
CA THR A 328 -19.19 -3.35 30.36
C THR A 328 -20.58 -2.90 30.80
N GLN A 329 -21.61 -3.08 29.96
CA GLN A 329 -23.00 -2.84 30.35
C GLN A 329 -23.52 -3.88 31.36
N ASN A 330 -22.98 -5.11 31.32
CA ASN A 330 -23.43 -6.21 32.17
C ASN A 330 -22.65 -6.37 33.48
N MET A 331 -21.40 -5.87 33.54
CA MET A 331 -20.52 -5.90 34.71
C MET A 331 -20.44 -4.54 35.38
N THR A 332 -21.46 -4.20 36.18
CA THR A 332 -21.41 -3.04 37.06
C THR A 332 -20.67 -3.28 38.38
N ASN A 333 -20.18 -4.47 38.76
CA ASN A 333 -19.78 -4.67 40.18
C ASN A 333 -18.73 -5.75 40.56
N ASN A 334 -17.79 -6.16 39.71
CA ASN A 334 -16.72 -7.07 40.17
C ASN A 334 -15.33 -6.46 39.99
N THR A 335 -14.86 -5.78 41.04
CA THR A 335 -13.46 -5.41 41.26
C THR A 335 -12.64 -6.68 41.53
N THR A 336 -12.10 -7.31 40.50
CA THR A 336 -11.04 -8.32 40.65
C THR A 336 -9.68 -7.62 40.79
N GLY A 337 -8.84 -8.21 41.65
CA GLY A 337 -7.66 -7.58 42.26
C GLY A 337 -6.71 -6.85 41.32
N ILE A 338 -6.21 -5.71 41.82
CA ILE A 338 -5.29 -4.80 41.15
C ILE A 338 -3.90 -5.46 41.12
N SER A 339 -3.56 -6.15 40.03
CA SER A 339 -2.15 -6.38 39.71
C SER A 339 -1.56 -5.09 39.13
N GLU A 340 -0.39 -4.68 39.63
CA GLU A 340 0.30 -3.48 39.14
C GLU A 340 0.82 -3.63 37.70
N THR A 341 0.94 -4.87 37.20
CA THR A 341 1.42 -5.19 35.86
C THR A 341 0.28 -5.62 34.93
N LEU A 342 0.28 -5.05 33.72
CA LEU A 342 -0.73 -5.30 32.69
C LEU A 342 -0.26 -6.46 31.79
N SER A 343 -1.08 -7.52 31.72
CA SER A 343 -0.87 -8.61 30.76
C SER A 343 -1.23 -8.16 29.34
N SER A 344 -0.57 -8.74 28.34
CA SER A 344 -0.83 -8.46 26.91
C SER A 344 -2.28 -8.74 26.50
N LYS A 345 -2.94 -9.72 27.15
CA LYS A 345 -4.37 -10.01 26.92
C LYS A 345 -5.26 -8.89 27.43
N GLU A 346 -5.05 -8.45 28.68
CA GLU A 346 -5.81 -7.34 29.27
C GLU A 346 -5.62 -6.02 28.51
N PHE A 347 -4.45 -5.81 27.92
CA PHE A 347 -4.21 -4.65 27.05
C PHE A 347 -5.12 -4.65 25.81
N LEU A 348 -5.19 -5.79 25.11
CA LEU A 348 -6.01 -5.95 23.91
C LEU A 348 -7.52 -6.02 24.23
N GLU A 349 -7.89 -6.28 25.47
CA GLU A 349 -9.28 -6.24 25.95
C GLU A 349 -9.83 -4.81 26.11
N ASN A 350 -8.98 -3.79 26.15
CA ASN A 350 -9.43 -2.40 26.26
C ASN A 350 -10.01 -1.88 24.94
N ALA A 351 -11.28 -1.46 24.96
CA ALA A 351 -12.00 -0.98 23.77
C ALA A 351 -11.33 0.22 23.09
N TYR A 352 -10.85 1.20 23.86
CA TYR A 352 -10.16 2.38 23.30
C TYR A 352 -8.82 2.03 22.64
N VAL A 353 -8.05 1.11 23.25
CA VAL A 353 -6.78 0.63 22.69
C VAL A 353 -7.04 -0.09 21.37
N LEU A 354 -8.05 -0.96 21.34
CA LEU A 354 -8.43 -1.71 20.15
C LEU A 354 -8.95 -0.79 19.03
N ALA A 355 -9.63 0.30 19.37
CA ALA A 355 -10.06 1.33 18.41
C ALA A 355 -8.88 2.11 17.80
N VAL A 356 -7.88 2.49 18.61
CA VAL A 356 -6.64 3.12 18.09
C VAL A 356 -5.85 2.14 17.23
N LEU A 357 -5.75 0.87 17.66
CA LEU A 357 -5.09 -0.18 16.89
C LEU A 357 -5.79 -0.40 15.53
N LEU A 358 -7.12 -0.41 15.52
CA LEU A 358 -7.93 -0.48 14.30
C LEU A 358 -7.61 0.69 13.36
N PHE A 359 -7.58 1.92 13.87
CA PHE A 359 -7.27 3.11 13.08
C PHE A 359 -5.88 3.01 12.42
N LEU A 360 -4.85 2.62 13.18
CA LEU A 360 -3.50 2.46 12.67
C LEU A 360 -3.40 1.31 11.66
N ALA A 361 -4.05 0.18 11.93
CA ALA A 361 -4.10 -0.96 11.02
C ALA A 361 -4.75 -0.57 9.68
N LEU A 362 -5.84 0.20 9.70
CA LEU A 362 -6.53 0.66 8.50
C LEU A 362 -5.67 1.64 7.67
N ILE A 363 -4.98 2.59 8.31
CA ILE A 363 -4.06 3.50 7.59
C ILE A 363 -2.97 2.69 6.89
N LEU A 364 -2.37 1.73 7.60
CA LEU A 364 -1.29 0.91 7.07
C LEU A 364 -1.79 -0.01 5.94
N GLN A 365 -2.96 -0.64 6.13
CA GLN A 365 -3.64 -1.45 5.13
C GLN A 365 -3.83 -0.68 3.82
N ARG A 366 -4.46 0.50 3.89
CA ARG A 366 -4.80 1.30 2.71
C ARG A 366 -3.56 1.84 2.02
N THR A 367 -2.54 2.20 2.79
CA THR A 367 -1.26 2.67 2.26
C THR A 367 -0.53 1.57 1.48
N PHE A 368 -0.38 0.36 2.06
CA PHE A 368 0.27 -0.75 1.36
C PHE A 368 -0.53 -1.22 0.14
N LEU A 369 -1.86 -1.20 0.21
CA LEU A 369 -2.71 -1.51 -0.93
C LEU A 369 -2.46 -0.55 -2.10
N GLN A 370 -2.39 0.76 -1.83
CA GLN A 370 -2.12 1.77 -2.86
C GLN A 370 -0.68 1.69 -3.38
N ALA A 371 0.30 1.44 -2.51
CA ALA A 371 1.68 1.22 -2.92
C ALA A 371 1.80 -0.01 -3.85
N SER A 372 1.10 -1.10 -3.52
CA SER A 372 1.04 -2.28 -4.38
C SER A 372 0.48 -1.94 -5.76
N TYR A 373 -0.66 -1.25 -5.84
CA TYR A 373 -1.24 -0.88 -7.13
C TYR A 373 -0.33 0.03 -7.96
N TYR A 374 0.33 0.99 -7.33
CA TYR A 374 1.25 1.86 -8.05
C TYR A 374 2.44 1.10 -8.63
N VAL A 375 3.08 0.21 -7.85
CA VAL A 375 4.24 -0.56 -8.31
C VAL A 375 3.87 -1.47 -9.49
N THR A 376 2.67 -2.09 -9.51
CA THR A 376 2.24 -2.88 -10.67
C THR A 376 1.90 -2.04 -11.87
N ILE A 377 1.23 -0.90 -11.67
CA ILE A 377 0.87 0.01 -12.74
C ILE A 377 2.14 0.55 -13.40
N GLU A 378 3.11 1.00 -12.61
CA GLU A 378 4.42 1.43 -13.08
C GLU A 378 5.11 0.33 -13.89
N THR A 379 5.20 -0.88 -13.34
CA THR A 379 5.88 -2.00 -13.99
C THR A 379 5.20 -2.40 -15.29
N GLY A 380 3.87 -2.41 -15.33
CA GLY A 380 3.10 -2.72 -16.53
C GLY A 380 3.29 -1.68 -17.63
N ILE A 381 3.33 -0.39 -17.28
CA ILE A 381 3.62 0.69 -18.25
C ILE A 381 5.06 0.59 -18.78
N ASN A 382 6.03 0.33 -17.91
CA ASN A 382 7.44 0.15 -18.30
C ASN A 382 7.62 -1.05 -19.23
N LEU A 383 6.97 -2.19 -18.94
CA LEU A 383 6.96 -3.35 -19.82
C LEU A 383 6.36 -2.99 -21.19
N ARG A 384 5.19 -2.34 -21.22
CA ARG A 384 4.55 -1.94 -22.47
C ARG A 384 5.48 -1.07 -23.31
N GLY A 385 6.15 -0.10 -22.70
CA GLY A 385 7.16 0.72 -23.38
C GLY A 385 8.31 -0.08 -23.98
N ALA A 386 8.85 -1.05 -23.23
CA ALA A 386 9.91 -1.93 -23.70
C ALA A 386 9.46 -2.86 -24.85
N LEU A 387 8.27 -3.44 -24.73
CA LEU A 387 7.69 -4.33 -25.75
C LEU A 387 7.42 -3.58 -27.04
N LEU A 388 6.85 -2.37 -26.97
CA LEU A 388 6.62 -1.54 -28.14
C LEU A 388 7.93 -1.22 -28.88
N ALA A 389 8.99 -0.85 -28.14
CA ALA A 389 10.30 -0.63 -28.73
C ALA A 389 10.91 -1.90 -29.34
N MET A 390 10.72 -3.06 -28.70
CA MET A 390 11.19 -4.36 -29.19
C MET A 390 10.47 -4.81 -30.45
N ILE A 391 9.14 -4.69 -30.49
CA ILE A 391 8.30 -4.95 -31.66
C ILE A 391 8.71 -4.02 -32.79
N TYR A 392 8.86 -2.72 -32.53
CA TYR A 392 9.28 -1.74 -33.52
C TYR A 392 10.66 -2.05 -34.10
N ASN A 393 11.65 -2.37 -33.26
CA ASN A 393 12.99 -2.78 -33.72
C ASN A 393 12.95 -4.09 -34.52
N LYS A 394 12.03 -5.00 -34.22
CA LYS A 394 11.82 -6.21 -35.04
C LYS A 394 11.20 -5.85 -36.40
N ILE A 395 10.20 -4.96 -36.44
CA ILE A 395 9.56 -4.49 -37.67
C ILE A 395 10.60 -3.90 -38.63
N LEU A 396 11.55 -3.09 -38.13
CA LEU A 396 12.64 -2.52 -38.94
C LEU A 396 13.58 -3.57 -39.58
N ARG A 397 13.53 -4.83 -39.14
CA ARG A 397 14.39 -5.93 -39.63
C ARG A 397 13.58 -7.07 -40.25
N LEU A 398 12.27 -6.92 -40.42
CA LEU A 398 11.45 -7.94 -41.08
C LEU A 398 11.72 -7.89 -42.58
N SER A 399 11.89 -9.07 -43.19
CA SER A 399 12.00 -9.19 -44.64
C SER A 399 10.67 -8.79 -45.29
N THR A 400 10.74 -8.04 -46.38
CA THR A 400 9.57 -7.68 -47.19
C THR A 400 8.84 -8.90 -47.75
N SER A 401 9.52 -10.05 -47.89
CA SER A 401 8.93 -11.32 -48.30
C SER A 401 7.76 -11.77 -47.41
N ASN A 402 7.88 -11.57 -46.09
CA ASN A 402 6.84 -12.02 -45.14
C ASN A 402 5.61 -11.10 -45.17
N LEU A 403 5.80 -9.83 -45.56
CA LEU A 403 4.70 -8.89 -45.83
C LEU A 403 4.06 -9.16 -47.20
N SER A 404 4.86 -9.45 -48.23
CA SER A 404 4.37 -9.67 -49.60
C SER A 404 3.70 -11.03 -49.79
N MET A 405 4.13 -12.06 -49.07
CA MET A 405 3.51 -13.40 -49.08
C MET A 405 2.21 -13.47 -48.26
N GLY A 406 1.82 -12.39 -47.59
CA GLY A 406 0.55 -12.30 -46.87
C GLY A 406 0.52 -13.02 -45.51
N GLU A 407 1.64 -13.59 -45.04
CA GLU A 407 1.74 -14.23 -43.72
C GLU A 407 1.49 -13.23 -42.57
N MET A 408 1.90 -11.97 -42.76
CA MET A 408 1.69 -10.90 -41.79
C MET A 408 1.21 -9.60 -42.47
N THR A 409 0.00 -9.17 -42.13
CA THR A 409 -0.60 -7.94 -42.67
C THR A 409 -0.30 -6.73 -41.78
N LEU A 410 -0.28 -5.52 -42.36
CA LEU A 410 -0.15 -4.27 -41.60
C LEU A 410 -1.26 -4.14 -40.52
N GLY A 411 -2.45 -4.65 -40.80
CA GLY A 411 -3.56 -4.68 -39.86
C GLY A 411 -3.27 -5.55 -38.63
N GLN A 412 -2.69 -6.74 -38.81
CA GLN A 412 -2.28 -7.62 -37.71
C GLN A 412 -1.17 -6.96 -36.86
N ILE A 413 -0.19 -6.30 -37.48
CA ILE A 413 0.87 -5.58 -36.74
C ILE A 413 0.27 -4.45 -35.90
N ASN A 414 -0.68 -3.68 -36.47
CA ASN A 414 -1.34 -2.61 -35.73
C ASN A 414 -2.21 -3.17 -34.57
N ASN A 415 -2.85 -4.32 -34.76
CA ASN A 415 -3.58 -5.02 -33.71
C ASN A 415 -2.65 -5.50 -32.57
N LEU A 416 -1.51 -6.11 -32.92
CA LEU A 416 -0.47 -6.53 -31.98
C LEU A 416 0.00 -5.36 -31.11
N VAL A 417 0.30 -4.21 -31.74
CA VAL A 417 0.76 -3.00 -31.05
C VAL A 417 -0.34 -2.38 -30.17
N ALA A 418 -1.56 -2.23 -30.68
CA ALA A 418 -2.61 -1.48 -29.99
C ALA A 418 -3.39 -2.30 -28.94
N ILE A 419 -3.73 -3.56 -29.28
CA ILE A 419 -4.62 -4.39 -28.47
C ILE A 419 -3.81 -5.36 -27.62
N GLU A 420 -2.92 -6.16 -28.21
CA GLU A 420 -2.26 -7.26 -27.51
C GLU A 420 -1.27 -6.74 -26.45
N THR A 421 -0.44 -5.73 -26.77
CA THR A 421 0.44 -5.12 -25.74
C THR A 421 -0.34 -4.48 -24.59
N ASN A 422 -1.53 -3.93 -24.88
CA ASN A 422 -2.39 -3.31 -23.87
C ASN A 422 -3.03 -4.38 -22.97
N GLN A 423 -3.46 -5.52 -23.52
CA GLN A 423 -3.98 -6.64 -22.73
C GLN A 423 -2.90 -7.22 -21.80
N LEU A 424 -1.66 -7.34 -22.29
CA LEU A 424 -0.54 -7.78 -21.47
C LEU A 424 -0.17 -6.79 -20.35
N MET A 425 -0.26 -5.48 -20.63
CA MET A 425 -0.13 -4.43 -19.60
C MET A 425 -1.21 -4.59 -18.51
N TRP A 426 -2.48 -4.77 -18.90
CA TRP A 426 -3.58 -5.00 -17.95
C TRP A 426 -3.41 -6.27 -17.13
N PHE A 427 -2.89 -7.34 -17.74
CA PHE A 427 -2.54 -8.55 -17.01
C PHE A 427 -1.50 -8.28 -15.91
N LEU A 428 -0.45 -7.51 -16.19
CA LEU A 428 0.52 -7.13 -15.18
C LEU A 428 -0.07 -6.28 -14.05
N PHE A 429 -1.02 -5.40 -14.35
CA PHE A 429 -1.71 -4.61 -13.31
C PHE A 429 -2.47 -5.52 -12.32
N LEU A 430 -3.02 -6.62 -12.84
CA LEU A 430 -3.80 -7.59 -12.08
C LEU A 430 -2.98 -8.77 -11.55
N CYS A 431 -1.70 -8.86 -11.90
CA CYS A 431 -0.85 -10.02 -11.62
C CYS A 431 -0.79 -10.36 -10.11
N PRO A 432 -0.62 -9.39 -9.17
CA PRO A 432 -0.66 -9.69 -7.74
C PRO A 432 -1.99 -10.23 -7.23
N ASN A 433 -3.10 -9.86 -7.87
CA ASN A 433 -4.41 -10.35 -7.47
C ASN A 433 -4.55 -11.86 -7.74
N LEU A 434 -3.84 -12.39 -8.74
CA LEU A 434 -3.92 -13.81 -9.11
C LEU A 434 -3.52 -14.75 -7.96
N TRP A 435 -2.51 -14.39 -7.17
CA TRP A 435 -2.06 -15.16 -6.01
C TRP A 435 -2.52 -14.59 -4.66
N ALA A 436 -2.80 -13.29 -4.57
CA ALA A 436 -3.23 -12.69 -3.31
C ALA A 436 -4.72 -12.97 -3.00
N MET A 437 -5.59 -12.92 -4.02
CA MET A 437 -7.02 -13.16 -3.82
C MET A 437 -7.35 -14.57 -3.30
N PRO A 438 -6.74 -15.67 -3.79
CA PRO A 438 -6.95 -16.99 -3.21
C PRO A 438 -6.57 -17.06 -1.73
N VAL A 439 -5.42 -16.49 -1.36
CA VAL A 439 -4.98 -16.43 0.04
C VAL A 439 -5.95 -15.62 0.89
N GLN A 440 -6.42 -14.48 0.38
CA GLN A 440 -7.43 -13.66 1.05
C GLN A 440 -8.76 -14.42 1.25
N ILE A 441 -9.21 -15.18 0.25
CA ILE A 441 -10.44 -15.98 0.36
C ILE A 441 -10.26 -17.09 1.41
N ILE A 442 -9.17 -17.86 1.35
CA ILE A 442 -8.90 -18.95 2.28
C ILE A 442 -8.82 -18.43 3.72
N MET A 443 -8.04 -17.38 3.96
CA MET A 443 -7.92 -16.78 5.29
C MET A 443 -9.26 -16.23 5.79
N GLY A 444 -10.02 -15.54 4.93
CA GLY A 444 -11.32 -15.01 5.33
C GLY A 444 -12.33 -16.10 5.70
N VAL A 445 -12.35 -17.23 4.99
CA VAL A 445 -13.20 -18.38 5.35
C VAL A 445 -12.76 -19.01 6.68
N ILE A 446 -11.45 -19.14 6.93
CA ILE A 446 -10.92 -19.64 8.22
C ILE A 446 -11.34 -18.72 9.37
N LEU A 447 -11.20 -17.40 9.21
CA LEU A 447 -11.63 -16.44 10.24
C LEU A 447 -13.14 -16.46 10.45
N LEU A 448 -13.93 -16.60 9.38
CA LEU A 448 -15.38 -16.68 9.47
C LEU A 448 -15.82 -17.95 10.22
N TYR A 449 -15.15 -19.09 9.97
CA TYR A 449 -15.37 -20.33 10.69
C TYR A 449 -15.05 -20.21 12.18
N ASN A 450 -13.97 -19.51 12.53
CA ASN A 450 -13.62 -19.28 13.94
C ASN A 450 -14.65 -18.42 14.68
N LEU A 451 -15.38 -17.53 13.98
CA LEU A 451 -16.38 -16.66 14.59
C LEU A 451 -17.77 -17.29 14.67
N LEU A 452 -18.23 -18.01 13.63
CA LEU A 452 -19.61 -18.54 13.53
C LEU A 452 -19.70 -20.06 13.51
N GLY A 453 -18.58 -20.77 13.60
CA GLY A 453 -18.53 -22.23 13.55
C GLY A 453 -19.00 -22.79 12.20
N SER A 454 -19.74 -23.90 12.26
CA SER A 454 -20.21 -24.63 11.07
C SER A 454 -21.14 -23.81 10.17
N SER A 455 -21.89 -22.84 10.72
CA SER A 455 -22.81 -21.99 9.94
C SER A 455 -22.07 -21.11 8.92
N ALA A 456 -20.83 -20.72 9.21
CA ALA A 456 -19.98 -19.97 8.28
C ALA A 456 -19.70 -20.73 6.97
N LEU A 457 -19.60 -22.07 7.04
CA LEU A 457 -19.35 -22.91 5.87
C LEU A 457 -20.54 -22.89 4.90
N VAL A 458 -21.75 -22.70 5.40
CA VAL A 458 -22.94 -22.56 4.54
C VAL A 458 -22.88 -21.25 3.76
N GLY A 459 -22.50 -20.14 4.39
CA GLY A 459 -22.25 -18.88 3.70
C GLY A 459 -21.15 -18.97 2.64
N ALA A 460 -20.03 -19.61 2.99
CA ALA A 460 -18.95 -19.87 2.05
C ALA A 460 -19.40 -20.77 0.89
N ALA A 461 -20.21 -21.80 1.14
CA ALA A 461 -20.78 -22.67 0.12
C ALA A 461 -21.70 -21.90 -0.83
N VAL A 462 -22.57 -21.02 -0.31
CA VAL A 462 -23.41 -20.14 -1.15
C VAL A 462 -22.56 -19.30 -2.09
N ILE A 463 -21.47 -18.70 -1.59
CA ILE A 463 -20.54 -17.94 -2.42
C ILE A 463 -19.90 -18.82 -3.50
N VAL A 464 -19.40 -20.00 -3.14
CA VAL A 464 -18.75 -20.92 -4.07
C VAL A 464 -19.73 -21.43 -5.14
N LEU A 465 -21.00 -21.68 -4.77
CA LEU A 465 -22.04 -22.12 -5.71
C LEU A 465 -22.48 -20.99 -6.65
N LEU A 466 -22.50 -19.74 -6.19
CA LEU A 466 -22.91 -18.59 -6.99
C LEU A 466 -21.78 -18.02 -7.86
N ALA A 467 -20.51 -18.31 -7.56
CA ALA A 467 -19.36 -17.87 -8.34
C ALA A 467 -19.35 -18.40 -9.80
N PRO A 468 -19.64 -19.69 -10.08
CA PRO A 468 -19.81 -20.19 -11.45
C PRO A 468 -20.90 -19.48 -12.25
N ILE A 469 -22.02 -19.13 -11.59
CA ILE A 469 -23.11 -18.39 -12.23
C ILE A 469 -22.63 -17.00 -12.64
N GLN A 470 -21.92 -16.30 -11.75
CA GLN A 470 -21.31 -15.01 -12.06
C GLN A 470 -20.29 -15.10 -13.20
N TYR A 471 -19.47 -16.16 -13.24
CA TYR A 471 -18.55 -16.41 -14.34
C TYR A 471 -19.28 -16.64 -15.68
N PHE A 472 -20.36 -17.44 -15.68
CA PHE A 472 -21.18 -17.68 -16.87
C PHE A 472 -21.86 -16.40 -17.38
N ILE A 473 -22.36 -15.55 -16.48
CA ILE A 473 -22.90 -14.24 -16.86
C ILE A 473 -21.80 -13.37 -17.47
N ALA A 474 -20.60 -13.37 -16.89
CA ALA A 474 -19.47 -12.60 -17.41
C ALA A 474 -19.00 -13.08 -18.79
N THR A 475 -19.03 -14.38 -19.07
CA THR A 475 -18.69 -14.93 -20.39
C THR A 475 -19.73 -14.54 -21.43
N LYS A 476 -21.04 -14.65 -21.10
CA LYS A 476 -22.13 -14.20 -21.98
C LYS A 476 -22.12 -12.70 -22.22
N LEU A 477 -21.78 -11.91 -21.20
CA LEU A 477 -21.55 -10.48 -21.32
C LEU A 477 -20.41 -10.18 -22.32
N ALA A 478 -19.31 -10.92 -22.25
CA ALA A 478 -18.18 -10.75 -23.17
C ALA A 478 -18.54 -11.15 -24.62
N GLU A 479 -19.32 -12.22 -24.81
CA GLU A 479 -19.85 -12.62 -26.11
C GLU A 479 -20.78 -11.54 -26.70
N ALA A 480 -21.72 -11.04 -25.91
CA ALA A 480 -22.62 -9.96 -26.32
C ALA A 480 -21.85 -8.67 -26.65
N GLN A 481 -20.83 -8.32 -25.86
CA GLN A 481 -19.95 -7.18 -26.12
C GLN A 481 -19.21 -7.35 -27.45
N LYS A 482 -18.69 -8.55 -27.74
CA LYS A 482 -18.00 -8.83 -29.00
C LYS A 482 -18.95 -8.65 -30.20
N SER A 483 -20.12 -9.28 -30.16
CA SER A 483 -21.13 -9.14 -31.22
C SER A 483 -21.56 -7.68 -31.41
N THR A 484 -21.74 -6.92 -30.32
CA THR A 484 -22.07 -5.49 -30.39
C THR A 484 -20.96 -4.70 -31.09
N LEU A 485 -19.69 -4.97 -30.77
CA LEU A 485 -18.55 -4.31 -31.41
C LEU A 485 -18.45 -4.63 -32.91
N ASP A 486 -18.74 -5.87 -33.31
CA ASP A 486 -18.76 -6.28 -34.72
C ASP A 486 -19.82 -5.50 -35.51
N TYR A 487 -21.07 -5.43 -35.02
CA TYR A 487 -22.14 -4.64 -35.64
C TYR A 487 -21.83 -3.13 -35.65
N SER A 488 -21.24 -2.61 -34.57
CA SER A 488 -20.83 -1.20 -34.51
C SER A 488 -19.74 -0.88 -35.54
N THR A 489 -18.78 -1.80 -35.74
CA THR A 489 -17.73 -1.67 -36.74
C THR A 489 -18.29 -1.66 -38.16
N GLU A 490 -19.23 -2.55 -38.48
CA GLU A 490 -19.93 -2.55 -39.77
C GLU A 490 -20.68 -1.22 -40.00
N ARG A 491 -21.41 -0.74 -38.99
CA ARG A 491 -22.13 0.55 -39.05
C ARG A 491 -21.17 1.71 -39.28
N LEU A 492 -20.06 1.77 -38.54
CA LEU A 492 -19.05 2.82 -38.70
C LEU A 492 -18.42 2.79 -40.08
N LYS A 493 -18.15 1.60 -40.64
CA LYS A 493 -17.66 1.45 -42.02
C LYS A 493 -18.65 2.03 -43.04
N LYS A 494 -19.93 1.60 -42.99
CA LYS A 494 -20.99 2.13 -43.89
C LYS A 494 -21.16 3.64 -43.75
N THR A 495 -21.15 4.15 -42.51
CA THR A 495 -21.28 5.59 -42.24
C THR A 495 -20.10 6.36 -42.84
N ASN A 496 -18.88 5.83 -42.72
CA ASN A 496 -17.68 6.45 -43.28
C ASN A 496 -17.69 6.47 -44.81
N GLU A 497 -18.15 5.38 -45.46
CA GLU A 497 -18.31 5.32 -46.93
C GLU A 497 -19.31 6.38 -47.43
N ILE A 498 -20.45 6.54 -46.73
CA ILE A 498 -21.46 7.57 -47.04
C ILE A 498 -20.88 8.98 -46.88
N LEU A 499 -20.17 9.25 -45.79
CA LEU A 499 -19.57 10.57 -45.53
C LEU A 499 -18.50 10.93 -46.57
N LYS A 500 -17.70 9.96 -47.01
CA LYS A 500 -16.74 10.17 -48.11
C LYS A 500 -17.42 10.46 -49.45
N GLY A 501 -18.59 9.86 -49.70
CA GLY A 501 -19.38 10.03 -50.92
C GLY A 501 -20.46 11.11 -50.88
N ILE A 502 -20.45 12.02 -49.89
CA ILE A 502 -21.63 12.86 -49.57
C ILE A 502 -22.08 13.77 -50.73
N LYS A 503 -21.14 14.31 -51.52
CA LYS A 503 -21.47 15.18 -52.65
C LYS A 503 -22.21 14.41 -53.75
N LEU A 504 -21.74 13.22 -54.08
CA LEU A 504 -22.37 12.34 -55.07
C LEU A 504 -23.78 11.97 -54.62
N LEU A 505 -23.91 11.50 -53.38
CA LEU A 505 -25.20 11.07 -52.82
C LEU A 505 -26.26 12.18 -52.86
N LYS A 506 -25.89 13.41 -52.51
CA LYS A 506 -26.80 14.57 -52.56
C LYS A 506 -27.18 14.99 -53.98
N LEU A 507 -26.25 14.91 -54.94
CA LEU A 507 -26.54 15.26 -56.34
C LEU A 507 -27.60 14.34 -56.96
N TYR A 508 -27.63 13.07 -56.53
CA TYR A 508 -28.61 12.07 -56.98
C TYR A 508 -29.82 11.92 -56.05
N ALA A 509 -29.95 12.74 -55.00
CA ALA A 509 -30.99 12.63 -53.97
C ALA A 509 -31.08 11.22 -53.33
N TRP A 510 -29.94 10.52 -53.21
CA TRP A 510 -29.86 9.14 -52.69
C TRP A 510 -29.72 9.07 -51.17
N GLU A 511 -29.66 10.20 -50.46
CA GLU A 511 -29.42 10.24 -49.02
C GLU A 511 -30.41 9.39 -48.21
N HIS A 512 -31.69 9.36 -48.59
CA HIS A 512 -32.72 8.61 -47.87
C HIS A 512 -32.51 7.09 -47.99
N ILE A 513 -32.06 6.61 -49.15
CA ILE A 513 -31.82 5.19 -49.43
C ILE A 513 -30.63 4.71 -48.60
N PHE A 514 -29.51 5.43 -48.63
CA PHE A 514 -28.31 5.08 -47.86
C PHE A 514 -28.52 5.26 -46.35
N CYS A 515 -29.30 6.26 -45.94
CA CYS A 515 -29.71 6.43 -44.54
C CYS A 515 -30.51 5.20 -44.04
N LYS A 516 -31.41 4.65 -44.86
CA LYS A 516 -32.14 3.42 -44.52
C LYS A 516 -31.19 2.22 -44.31
N SER A 517 -30.19 2.04 -45.17
CA SER A 517 -29.19 0.97 -45.02
C SER A 517 -28.38 1.08 -43.71
N VAL A 518 -28.01 2.30 -43.30
CA VAL A 518 -27.36 2.53 -41.99
C VAL A 518 -28.31 2.23 -40.85
N LYS A 519 -29.59 2.64 -40.95
CA LYS A 519 -30.62 2.37 -39.93
C LYS A 519 -30.87 0.87 -39.74
N GLU A 520 -30.87 0.08 -40.81
CA GLU A 520 -30.99 -1.39 -40.73
C GLU A 520 -29.83 -2.00 -39.94
N THR A 521 -28.60 -1.53 -40.19
CA THR A 521 -27.41 -1.97 -39.44
C THR A 521 -27.48 -1.51 -37.97
N ARG A 522 -27.97 -0.29 -37.74
CA ARG A 522 -28.20 0.25 -36.38
C ARG A 522 -29.24 -0.56 -35.60
N MET A 523 -30.28 -1.08 -36.25
CA MET A 523 -31.27 -1.93 -35.57
C MET A 523 -30.65 -3.25 -35.08
N LYS A 524 -29.74 -3.86 -35.86
CA LYS A 524 -28.97 -5.04 -35.43
C LYS A 524 -28.07 -4.72 -34.23
N GLU A 525 -27.36 -3.58 -34.29
CA GLU A 525 -26.53 -3.08 -33.18
C GLU A 525 -27.37 -2.84 -31.92
N LEU A 526 -28.54 -2.21 -32.04
CA LEU A 526 -29.46 -1.95 -30.93
C LEU A 526 -29.99 -3.23 -30.28
N SER A 527 -30.31 -4.25 -31.08
CA SER A 527 -30.73 -5.57 -30.57
C SER A 527 -29.61 -6.21 -29.74
N SER A 528 -28.37 -6.19 -30.25
CA SER A 528 -27.20 -6.70 -29.53
C SER A 528 -26.91 -5.88 -28.25
N LEU A 529 -27.04 -4.55 -28.33
CA LEU A 529 -26.90 -3.65 -27.17
C LEU A 529 -27.94 -3.93 -26.08
N LYS A 530 -29.19 -4.25 -26.44
CA LYS A 530 -30.23 -4.63 -25.48
C LYS A 530 -29.81 -5.89 -24.72
N THR A 531 -29.32 -6.90 -25.42
CA THR A 531 -28.79 -8.13 -24.82
C THR A 531 -27.57 -7.84 -23.92
N PHE A 532 -26.65 -6.99 -24.36
CA PHE A 532 -25.50 -6.56 -23.56
C PHE A 532 -25.93 -5.83 -22.27
N ALA A 533 -26.91 -4.93 -22.36
CA ALA A 533 -27.45 -4.21 -21.21
C ALA A 533 -28.13 -5.16 -20.21
N LEU A 534 -28.87 -6.17 -20.69
CA LEU A 534 -29.48 -7.21 -19.85
C LEU A 534 -28.43 -8.02 -19.09
N TYR A 535 -27.36 -8.48 -19.76
CA TYR A 535 -26.27 -9.21 -19.08
C TYR A 535 -25.50 -8.33 -18.10
N THR A 536 -25.32 -7.04 -18.42
CA THR A 536 -24.67 -6.07 -17.52
C THR A 536 -25.51 -5.86 -16.27
N SER A 537 -26.82 -5.63 -16.43
CA SER A 537 -27.78 -5.54 -15.33
C SER A 537 -27.75 -6.78 -14.44
N LEU A 538 -27.81 -7.97 -15.04
CA LEU A 538 -27.77 -9.23 -14.32
C LEU A 538 -26.46 -9.41 -13.53
N SER A 539 -25.32 -9.02 -14.11
CA SER A 539 -24.02 -9.04 -13.43
C SER A 539 -23.97 -8.07 -12.24
N ILE A 540 -24.56 -6.88 -12.37
CA ILE A 540 -24.62 -5.89 -11.27
C ILE A 540 -25.52 -6.42 -10.15
N PHE A 541 -26.69 -6.98 -10.52
CA PHE A 541 -27.62 -7.59 -9.59
C PHE A 541 -26.96 -8.73 -8.80
N MET A 542 -26.29 -9.67 -9.47
CA MET A 542 -25.60 -10.77 -8.79
C MET A 542 -24.51 -10.27 -7.85
N ASN A 543 -23.73 -9.26 -8.25
CA ASN A 543 -22.69 -8.68 -7.40
C ASN A 543 -23.28 -8.08 -6.09
N ALA A 544 -24.48 -7.50 -6.15
CA ALA A 544 -25.17 -6.96 -4.98
C ALA A 544 -25.92 -8.02 -4.17
N ALA A 545 -26.50 -9.04 -4.83
CA ALA A 545 -27.36 -10.04 -4.21
C ALA A 545 -26.59 -11.19 -3.54
N ILE A 546 -25.46 -11.65 -4.12
CA ILE A 546 -24.64 -12.74 -3.58
C ILE A 546 -24.24 -12.49 -2.11
N PRO A 547 -23.70 -11.31 -1.73
CA PRO A 547 -23.34 -11.02 -0.34
C PRO A 547 -24.53 -11.11 0.60
N ILE A 548 -25.68 -10.55 0.19
CA ILE A 548 -26.89 -10.49 1.00
C ILE A 548 -27.44 -11.90 1.23
N ALA A 549 -27.51 -12.72 0.17
CA ALA A 549 -27.94 -14.10 0.25
C ALA A 549 -27.00 -14.94 1.13
N ALA A 550 -25.68 -14.75 1.01
CA ALA A 550 -24.69 -15.46 1.83
C ALA A 550 -24.82 -15.09 3.32
N VAL A 551 -24.96 -13.81 3.65
CA VAL A 551 -25.17 -13.34 5.03
C VAL A 551 -26.48 -13.90 5.61
N LEU A 552 -27.58 -13.80 4.84
CA LEU A 552 -28.88 -14.32 5.26
C LEU A 552 -28.81 -15.83 5.54
N ALA A 553 -28.28 -16.61 4.60
CA ALA A 553 -28.12 -18.06 4.77
C ALA A 553 -27.28 -18.38 6.01
N THR A 554 -26.18 -17.67 6.22
CA THR A 554 -25.29 -17.88 7.37
C THR A 554 -25.99 -17.63 8.70
N PHE A 555 -26.67 -16.49 8.86
CA PHE A 555 -27.33 -16.13 10.10
C PHE A 555 -28.57 -16.98 10.39
N VAL A 556 -29.37 -17.31 9.36
CA VAL A 556 -30.51 -18.21 9.49
C VAL A 556 -30.02 -19.59 9.94
N THR A 557 -28.99 -20.13 9.29
CA THR A 557 -28.45 -21.44 9.68
C THR A 557 -27.85 -21.42 11.09
N HIS A 558 -27.17 -20.33 11.47
CA HIS A 558 -26.69 -20.17 12.83
C HIS A 558 -27.82 -20.16 13.85
N ALA A 559 -28.94 -19.48 13.56
CA ALA A 559 -30.09 -19.46 14.45
C ALA A 559 -30.76 -20.83 14.63
N TYR A 560 -30.72 -21.70 13.62
CA TYR A 560 -31.30 -23.05 13.69
C TYR A 560 -30.33 -24.11 14.23
N THR A 561 -29.02 -24.01 13.92
CA THR A 561 -28.02 -25.02 14.28
C THR A 561 -27.38 -24.77 15.63
N SER A 562 -27.11 -23.50 15.96
CA SER A 562 -26.51 -23.14 17.24
C SER A 562 -27.62 -22.96 18.28
N GLY A 563 -27.63 -23.77 19.34
CA GLY A 563 -28.48 -23.55 20.51
C GLY A 563 -28.17 -22.24 21.27
N ASN A 564 -27.10 -21.54 20.88
CA ASN A 564 -26.66 -20.27 21.46
C ASN A 564 -27.16 -19.08 20.63
N LYS A 565 -27.63 -18.03 21.33
CA LYS A 565 -27.98 -16.75 20.71
C LYS A 565 -26.74 -16.13 20.05
N LEU A 566 -26.90 -15.65 18.81
CA LEU A 566 -25.86 -14.96 18.06
C LEU A 566 -25.42 -13.70 18.83
N LYS A 567 -24.12 -13.61 19.18
CA LYS A 567 -23.61 -12.42 19.87
C LYS A 567 -23.47 -11.26 18.89
N PRO A 568 -23.75 -10.01 19.29
CA PRO A 568 -23.56 -8.84 18.42
C PRO A 568 -22.13 -8.74 17.85
N ALA A 569 -21.12 -9.09 18.66
CA ALA A 569 -19.71 -9.08 18.26
C ALA A 569 -19.40 -10.03 17.09
N GLU A 570 -19.96 -11.24 17.12
CA GLU A 570 -19.80 -12.25 16.08
C GLU A 570 -20.57 -11.84 14.81
N ALA A 571 -21.77 -11.27 14.97
CA ALA A 571 -22.60 -10.79 13.86
C ALA A 571 -21.95 -9.63 13.08
N PHE A 572 -21.46 -8.59 13.76
CA PHE A 572 -20.84 -7.44 13.08
C PHE A 572 -19.46 -7.77 12.49
N ALA A 573 -18.68 -8.61 13.16
CA ALA A 573 -17.39 -9.06 12.64
C ALA A 573 -17.56 -9.92 11.37
N SER A 574 -18.50 -10.87 11.38
CA SER A 574 -18.80 -11.67 10.19
C SER A 574 -19.35 -10.85 9.03
N LEU A 575 -20.24 -9.90 9.29
CA LEU A 575 -20.73 -8.97 8.26
C LEU A 575 -19.57 -8.19 7.61
N SER A 576 -18.64 -7.71 8.44
CA SER A 576 -17.44 -7.00 7.95
C SER A 576 -16.52 -7.92 7.12
N LEU A 577 -16.34 -9.17 7.55
CA LEU A 577 -15.59 -10.18 6.78
C LEU A 577 -16.25 -10.49 5.43
N PHE A 578 -17.58 -10.63 5.38
CA PHE A 578 -18.30 -10.81 4.12
C PHE A 578 -18.03 -9.65 3.17
N HIS A 579 -18.12 -8.40 3.62
CA HIS A 579 -17.81 -7.24 2.76
C HIS A 579 -16.37 -7.25 2.22
N ILE A 580 -15.40 -7.69 3.03
CA ILE A 580 -14.01 -7.83 2.59
C ILE A 580 -13.86 -8.93 1.53
N LEU A 581 -14.57 -10.05 1.68
CA LEU A 581 -14.48 -11.21 0.77
C LEU A 581 -15.19 -10.99 -0.57
N VAL A 582 -16.24 -10.18 -0.62
CA VAL A 582 -17.02 -9.92 -1.84
C VAL A 582 -16.19 -9.27 -2.94
N THR A 583 -15.33 -8.33 -2.58
CA THR A 583 -14.52 -7.57 -3.55
C THR A 583 -13.57 -8.48 -4.36
N PRO A 584 -12.76 -9.35 -3.72
CA PRO A 584 -11.94 -10.35 -4.42
C PRO A 584 -12.74 -11.31 -5.31
N LEU A 585 -13.87 -11.82 -4.83
CA LEU A 585 -14.67 -12.81 -5.58
C LEU A 585 -15.16 -12.25 -6.91
N PHE A 586 -15.60 -11.00 -6.91
CA PHE A 586 -16.03 -10.32 -8.13
C PHE A 586 -14.86 -10.05 -9.09
N LEU A 587 -13.75 -9.53 -8.56
CA LEU A 587 -12.58 -9.20 -9.37
C LEU A 587 -11.88 -10.44 -9.94
N LEU A 588 -11.95 -11.59 -9.26
CA LEU A 588 -11.29 -12.83 -9.67
C LEU A 588 -11.68 -13.25 -11.09
N SER A 589 -12.95 -13.14 -11.46
CA SER A 589 -13.43 -13.44 -12.82
C SER A 589 -12.73 -12.57 -13.87
N THR A 590 -12.53 -11.28 -13.56
CA THR A 590 -11.81 -10.35 -14.44
C THR A 590 -10.32 -10.69 -14.51
N VAL A 591 -9.70 -11.04 -13.38
CA VAL A 591 -8.29 -11.46 -13.32
C VAL A 591 -8.05 -12.69 -14.17
N VAL A 592 -8.90 -13.73 -14.05
CA VAL A 592 -8.80 -14.96 -14.86
C VAL A 592 -8.94 -14.64 -16.35
N ARG A 593 -9.90 -13.78 -16.73
CA ARG A 593 -10.07 -13.36 -18.13
C ARG A 593 -8.81 -12.70 -18.69
N PHE A 594 -8.19 -11.79 -17.95
CA PHE A 594 -6.95 -11.14 -18.39
C PHE A 594 -5.75 -12.09 -18.37
N ALA A 595 -5.71 -13.07 -17.47
CA ALA A 595 -4.69 -14.11 -17.49
C ALA A 595 -4.79 -14.98 -18.75
N VAL A 596 -6.00 -15.44 -19.10
CA VAL A 596 -6.23 -16.21 -20.34
C VAL A 596 -5.86 -15.38 -21.56
N LYS A 597 -6.30 -14.12 -21.62
CA LYS A 597 -5.95 -13.19 -22.71
C LYS A 597 -4.46 -12.84 -22.81
N ALA A 598 -3.70 -13.00 -21.73
CA ALA A 598 -2.27 -12.75 -21.76
C ALA A 598 -1.51 -13.95 -22.31
N ILE A 599 -2.00 -15.18 -22.02
CA ILE A 599 -1.43 -16.43 -22.53
C ILE A 599 -1.66 -16.59 -24.03
N ILE A 600 -2.85 -16.22 -24.51
CA ILE A 600 -3.20 -16.11 -25.94
C ILE A 600 -2.43 -14.92 -26.52
#